data_AF-A0A1V9YVZ2-F1
#
_entry.id   AF-A0A1V9YVZ2-F1
#
_cell.length_a   1.000
_cell.length_b   1.000
_cell.length_c   1.000
_cell.angle_alpha   90.00
_cell.angle_beta   90.00
_cell.angle_gamma   90.00
#
_symmetry.space_group_name_H-M   'P 1'
#
loop_
_entity.id
_entity.type
_entity.pdbx_description
1 polymer ?
#
loop_
_entity_poly.entity_id
_entity_poly.type
_entity_poly.pdbx_seq_one_letter_code
_entity_poly.pdbx_strand_id
1 'polypeptide(L)'
;MANQQCNVSDFQAGGLYQVFGYTVSMFAFWAVENSNGNTMYIGQALLQMSTKWLTFKLIFRLCLSAYIVRCMWKKYYRHYSHLVNNIRLFGVKDAPKVYEFEIVVGDPTSIILLNPVVSVLFVIDFWISVDFVSKAFYHIAQLVSMKEFFLAYLYLSRTLWFAYGTLSVVSHVLKKLHCERYFRGIDPTWTAIVVATIAGPFTYLQSRIALFAQIYQFLFTIIALDKDVIEASLPATLYVCTIGTLPLIFGFLPRCRIYPQARI
;
A
#
# COMPACT_ATOMS: atom_id res chain seq x y z
N MET A 1 0.18 31.95 12.53
CA MET A 1 0.16 32.26 13.97
C MET A 1 1.51 32.85 14.32
N ALA A 2 1.52 33.98 15.02
CA ALA A 2 2.70 34.74 15.38
C ALA A 2 3.71 33.90 16.18
N ASN A 3 4.99 34.19 16.00
CA ASN A 3 6.13 33.65 16.76
C ASN A 3 5.98 33.93 18.26
N GLN A 4 5.19 33.13 18.96
CA GLN A 4 5.17 33.13 20.41
C GLN A 4 6.33 32.26 20.86
N GLN A 5 7.41 32.92 21.31
CA GLN A 5 8.55 32.23 21.93
C GLN A 5 8.04 31.58 23.23
N CYS A 6 7.81 30.27 23.17
CA CYS A 6 7.40 29.48 24.32
C CYS A 6 8.64 28.78 24.89
N ASN A 7 8.79 28.77 26.21
CA ASN A 7 9.82 27.96 26.85
C ASN A 7 9.58 26.49 26.51
N VAL A 8 10.64 25.78 26.16
CA VAL A 8 10.57 24.40 25.67
C VAL A 8 9.99 23.46 26.72
N SER A 9 10.29 23.69 28.00
CA SER A 9 9.74 22.94 29.14
C SER A 9 8.22 23.05 29.28
N ASP A 10 7.63 24.12 28.78
CA ASP A 10 6.21 24.43 28.95
C ASP A 10 5.39 23.95 27.75
N PHE A 11 6.05 23.44 26.70
CA PHE A 11 5.36 22.92 25.52
C PHE A 11 4.76 21.55 25.80
N GLN A 12 3.44 21.53 25.95
CA GLN A 12 2.62 20.33 25.98
C GLN A 12 1.42 20.53 25.07
N ALA A 13 1.19 19.59 24.16
CA ALA A 13 0.04 19.61 23.26
C ALA A 13 -0.53 18.20 23.16
N GLY A 14 -1.82 18.05 23.42
CA GLY A 14 -2.54 16.79 23.30
C GLY A 14 -3.72 16.96 22.37
N GLY A 15 -4.15 15.86 21.76
CA GLY A 15 -5.29 15.92 20.88
C GLY A 15 -5.81 14.58 20.42
N LEU A 16 -6.88 14.66 19.64
CA LEU A 16 -7.57 13.52 19.07
C LEU A 16 -7.20 13.38 17.60
N TYR A 17 -6.83 12.17 17.21
CA TYR A 17 -6.58 11.81 15.81
C TYR A 17 -7.83 11.13 15.25
N GLN A 18 -8.44 11.78 14.27
CA GLN A 18 -9.66 11.34 13.61
C GLN A 18 -9.40 10.91 12.17
N VAL A 19 -10.21 9.95 11.71
CA VAL A 19 -10.27 9.53 10.31
C VAL A 19 -11.73 9.44 9.93
N PHE A 20 -12.14 10.21 8.92
CA PHE A 20 -13.54 10.35 8.49
C PHE A 20 -14.46 10.73 9.67
N GLY A 21 -14.00 11.60 10.57
CA GLY A 21 -14.74 12.03 11.76
C GLY A 21 -14.80 11.01 12.90
N TYR A 22 -14.26 9.80 12.74
CA TYR A 22 -14.16 8.82 13.83
C TYR A 22 -12.82 8.95 14.55
N THR A 23 -12.82 9.03 15.87
CA THR A 23 -11.59 9.09 16.67
C THR A 23 -10.91 7.72 16.72
N VAL A 24 -9.66 7.67 16.26
CA VAL A 24 -8.87 6.45 16.10
C VAL A 24 -7.78 6.33 17.16
N SER A 25 -7.12 7.44 17.49
CA SER A 25 -6.07 7.46 18.52
C SER A 25 -6.01 8.81 19.22
N MET A 26 -5.43 8.83 20.41
CA MET A 26 -5.00 10.06 21.08
C MET A 26 -3.51 10.25 20.84
N PHE A 27 -3.09 11.50 20.70
CA PHE A 27 -1.67 11.86 20.62
C PHE A 27 -1.34 12.87 21.72
N ALA A 28 -0.09 12.82 22.17
CA ALA A 28 0.48 13.79 23.10
C ALA A 28 1.89 14.12 22.66
N PHE A 29 2.20 15.41 22.63
CA PHE A 29 3.49 15.97 22.36
C PHE A 29 3.96 16.72 23.61
N TRP A 30 5.19 16.45 24.03
CA TRP A 30 5.82 17.25 25.08
C TRP A 30 7.29 17.43 24.77
N ALA A 31 7.84 18.59 25.07
CA ALA A 31 9.27 18.83 24.91
C ALA A 31 9.93 18.89 26.28
N VAL A 32 11.14 18.33 26.35
CA VAL A 32 11.97 18.33 27.55
C VAL A 32 13.30 18.96 27.18
N GLU A 33 13.69 19.96 27.95
CA GLU A 33 15.02 20.52 27.88
C GLU A 33 16.00 19.53 28.51
N ASN A 34 17.01 19.12 27.75
CA ASN A 34 18.07 18.26 28.23
C ASN A 34 19.41 18.98 28.06
N SER A 35 20.38 18.65 28.91
CA SER A 35 21.74 19.22 28.89
C SER A 35 22.42 19.14 27.52
N ASN A 36 22.04 18.17 26.68
CA ASN A 36 22.59 17.93 25.35
C ASN A 36 21.71 18.45 24.20
N GLY A 37 20.61 19.15 24.51
CA GLY A 37 19.69 19.74 23.52
C GLY A 37 18.21 19.48 23.79
N ASN A 38 17.36 20.28 23.16
CA ASN A 38 15.91 20.21 23.28
C ASN A 38 15.36 18.95 22.58
N THR A 39 14.71 18.07 23.32
CA THR A 39 14.13 16.83 22.78
C THR A 39 12.61 16.88 22.84
N MET A 40 11.95 16.64 21.71
CA MET A 40 10.49 16.53 21.63
C MET A 40 10.09 15.05 21.63
N TYR A 41 9.22 14.69 22.55
CA TYR A 41 8.62 13.37 22.66
C TYR A 41 7.22 13.39 22.07
N ILE A 42 6.85 12.27 21.45
CA ILE A 42 5.53 12.05 20.88
C ILE A 42 5.03 10.72 21.40
N GLY A 43 3.91 10.74 22.10
CA GLY A 43 3.15 9.57 22.52
C GLY A 43 1.90 9.41 21.66
N GLN A 44 1.62 8.18 21.23
CA GLN A 44 0.36 7.82 20.58
C GLN A 44 -0.28 6.66 21.33
N ALA A 45 -1.54 6.83 21.73
CA ALA A 45 -2.35 5.78 22.34
C ALA A 45 -3.50 5.43 21.39
N LEU A 46 -3.53 4.18 20.90
CA LEU A 46 -4.64 3.69 20.09
C LEU A 46 -5.86 3.49 20.98
N LEU A 47 -7.02 3.98 20.53
CA LEU A 47 -8.27 3.73 21.22
C LEU A 47 -8.69 2.27 21.00
N GLN A 48 -9.07 1.59 22.08
CA GLN A 48 -9.55 0.22 22.00
C GLN A 48 -10.90 0.21 21.27
N MET A 49 -10.88 -0.33 20.04
CA MET A 49 -12.08 -0.45 19.22
C MET A 49 -13.03 -1.51 19.80
N SER A 50 -14.33 -1.34 19.56
CA SER A 50 -15.36 -2.30 19.99
C SER A 50 -15.06 -3.72 19.50
N THR A 51 -15.30 -4.73 20.34
CA THR A 51 -15.14 -6.15 19.97
C THR A 51 -15.92 -6.51 18.70
N LYS A 52 -17.10 -5.90 18.49
CA LYS A 52 -17.90 -6.09 17.28
C LYS A 52 -17.14 -5.66 16.01
N TRP A 53 -16.44 -4.54 16.08
CA TRP A 53 -15.63 -4.03 14.97
C TRP A 53 -14.42 -4.93 14.70
N LEU A 54 -13.73 -5.39 15.75
CA LEU A 54 -12.61 -6.32 15.61
C LEU A 54 -13.04 -7.65 14.97
N THR A 55 -14.17 -8.22 15.42
CA THR A 55 -14.74 -9.43 14.83
C THR A 55 -15.12 -9.21 13.37
N PHE A 56 -15.70 -8.06 13.02
CA PHE A 56 -15.99 -7.71 11.64
C PHE A 56 -14.71 -7.67 10.78
N LYS A 57 -13.63 -7.02 11.24
CA LYS A 57 -12.32 -7.00 10.52
C LYS A 57 -11.81 -8.42 10.29
N LEU A 58 -11.93 -9.29 11.30
CA LEU A 58 -11.47 -10.68 11.22
C LEU A 58 -12.29 -11.47 10.19
N ILE A 59 -13.62 -11.42 10.25
CA ILE A 59 -14.51 -12.10 9.30
C ILE A 59 -14.23 -11.59 7.88
N PHE A 60 -14.10 -10.28 7.70
CA PHE A 60 -13.78 -9.69 6.40
C PHE A 60 -12.48 -10.28 5.81
N ARG A 61 -11.42 -10.38 6.62
CA ARG A 61 -10.14 -10.96 6.18
C ARG A 61 -10.21 -12.45 5.91
N LEU A 62 -11.01 -13.20 6.67
CA LEU A 62 -11.26 -14.62 6.40
C LEU A 62 -12.01 -14.81 5.07
N CYS A 63 -13.05 -14.00 4.82
CA CYS A 63 -13.78 -14.00 3.55
C CYS A 63 -12.88 -13.61 2.37
N LEU A 64 -12.05 -12.58 2.54
CA LEU A 64 -11.08 -12.16 1.54
C LEU A 64 -10.06 -13.26 1.22
N SER A 65 -9.53 -13.92 2.26
CA SER A 65 -8.57 -15.03 2.11
C SER A 65 -9.21 -16.21 1.37
N ALA A 66 -10.43 -16.61 1.76
CA ALA A 66 -11.19 -17.65 1.09
C ALA A 66 -11.50 -17.29 -0.38
N TYR A 67 -11.81 -16.02 -0.65
CA TYR A 67 -12.05 -15.52 -2.00
C TYR A 67 -10.79 -15.62 -2.88
N ILE A 68 -9.62 -15.23 -2.35
CA ILE A 68 -8.34 -15.34 -3.06
C ILE A 68 -8.02 -16.80 -3.39
N VAL A 69 -8.15 -17.72 -2.41
CA VAL A 69 -7.93 -19.15 -2.63
C VAL A 69 -8.87 -19.70 -3.70
N ARG A 70 -10.15 -19.31 -3.66
CA ARG A 70 -11.13 -19.68 -4.69
C ARG A 70 -10.74 -19.13 -6.07
N CYS A 71 -10.25 -17.89 -6.15
CA CYS A 71 -9.76 -17.31 -7.40
C CYS A 71 -8.54 -18.05 -7.94
N MET A 72 -7.56 -18.36 -7.09
CA MET A 72 -6.38 -19.18 -7.45
C MET A 72 -6.80 -20.53 -8.01
N TRP A 73 -7.73 -21.21 -7.32
CA TRP A 73 -8.21 -22.51 -7.77
C TRP A 73 -8.89 -22.43 -9.15
N LYS A 74 -9.84 -21.50 -9.31
CA LYS A 74 -10.62 -21.39 -10.54
C LYS A 74 -9.82 -20.89 -11.74
N LYS A 75 -8.92 -19.93 -11.56
CA LYS A 75 -8.19 -19.26 -12.65
C LYS A 75 -6.81 -19.85 -12.93
N TYR A 76 -6.25 -20.64 -12.01
CA TYR A 76 -4.89 -21.16 -12.15
C TYR A 76 -4.85 -22.68 -11.99
N TYR A 77 -5.07 -23.20 -10.78
CA TYR A 77 -4.82 -24.63 -10.49
C TYR A 77 -5.72 -25.59 -11.27
N ARG A 78 -6.98 -25.23 -11.53
CA ARG A 78 -7.90 -26.08 -12.31
C ARG A 78 -7.38 -26.38 -13.72
N HIS A 79 -6.64 -25.45 -14.34
CA HIS A 79 -6.14 -25.64 -15.71
C HIS A 79 -5.05 -26.71 -15.78
N TYR A 80 -4.25 -26.89 -14.74
CA TYR A 80 -3.25 -27.96 -14.67
C TYR A 80 -3.90 -29.34 -14.67
N SER A 81 -5.00 -29.53 -13.93
CA SER A 81 -5.71 -30.81 -13.93
C SER A 81 -6.27 -31.17 -15.31
N HIS A 82 -6.77 -30.18 -16.05
CA HIS A 82 -7.24 -30.38 -17.43
C HIS A 82 -6.08 -30.69 -18.38
N LEU A 83 -4.95 -30.00 -18.23
CA LEU A 83 -3.76 -30.24 -19.04
C LEU A 83 -3.23 -31.68 -18.83
N VAL A 84 -3.13 -32.13 -17.57
CA VAL A 84 -2.72 -33.50 -17.23
C VAL A 84 -3.64 -34.53 -17.90
N ASN A 85 -4.95 -34.34 -17.80
CA ASN A 85 -5.91 -35.26 -18.39
C ASN A 85 -5.80 -35.30 -19.91
N ASN A 86 -5.62 -34.15 -20.57
CA ASN A 86 -5.47 -34.08 -22.02
C ASN A 86 -4.18 -34.75 -22.50
N ILE A 87 -3.05 -34.56 -21.80
CA ILE A 87 -1.78 -35.22 -22.13
C ILE A 87 -1.90 -36.74 -21.96
N ARG A 88 -2.59 -37.20 -20.90
CA ARG A 88 -2.84 -38.63 -20.68
C ARG A 88 -3.74 -39.27 -21.74
N LEU A 89 -4.76 -38.55 -22.21
CA LEU A 89 -5.76 -39.07 -23.14
C LEU A 89 -5.30 -39.05 -24.61
N PHE A 90 -4.67 -37.96 -25.04
CA PHE A 90 -4.35 -37.76 -26.46
C PHE A 90 -2.89 -38.03 -26.79
N GLY A 91 -2.00 -38.09 -25.79
CA GLY A 91 -0.55 -38.16 -26.01
C GLY A 91 -0.03 -36.99 -26.86
N VAL A 92 1.21 -37.09 -27.31
CA VAL A 92 1.78 -36.17 -28.29
C VAL A 92 2.10 -36.97 -29.54
N LYS A 93 1.49 -36.60 -30.68
CA LYS A 93 1.49 -37.40 -31.92
C LYS A 93 2.89 -37.75 -32.45
N ASP A 94 3.90 -36.94 -32.15
CA ASP A 94 5.28 -37.07 -32.64
C ASP A 94 6.31 -37.39 -31.54
N ALA A 95 5.88 -37.87 -30.37
CA ALA A 95 6.79 -38.16 -29.26
C ALA A 95 7.30 -39.62 -29.28
N PRO A 96 8.62 -39.86 -29.03
CA PRO A 96 9.20 -41.21 -28.98
C PRO A 96 8.56 -42.07 -27.87
N LYS A 97 8.47 -43.39 -28.05
CA LYS A 97 7.70 -44.35 -27.19
C LYS A 97 8.00 -44.32 -25.67
N VAL A 98 9.06 -43.65 -25.24
CA VAL A 98 9.40 -43.42 -23.83
C VAL A 98 9.57 -41.91 -23.64
N TYR A 99 8.54 -41.25 -23.13
CA TYR A 99 8.59 -39.85 -22.75
C TYR A 99 8.20 -39.70 -21.28
N GLU A 100 8.92 -38.83 -20.58
CA GLU A 100 8.55 -38.34 -19.27
C GLU A 100 8.11 -36.89 -19.45
N PHE A 101 6.87 -36.58 -19.08
CA PHE A 101 6.35 -35.22 -19.12
C PHE A 101 6.46 -34.60 -17.73
N GLU A 102 7.32 -33.60 -17.59
CA GLU A 102 7.37 -32.76 -16.41
C GLU A 102 6.47 -31.55 -16.58
N ILE A 103 5.55 -31.33 -15.65
CA ILE A 103 4.68 -30.15 -15.63
C ILE A 103 5.20 -29.20 -14.57
N VAL A 104 5.86 -28.13 -15.01
CA VAL A 104 6.35 -27.08 -14.12
C VAL A 104 5.19 -26.15 -13.76
N VAL A 105 4.82 -26.16 -12.48
CA VAL A 105 3.78 -25.29 -11.92
C VAL A 105 4.44 -24.02 -11.38
N GLY A 106 4.16 -22.87 -11.99
CA GLY A 106 4.64 -21.57 -11.51
C GLY A 106 3.81 -21.02 -10.35
N ASP A 107 4.07 -19.78 -9.93
CA ASP A 107 3.28 -19.10 -8.91
C ASP A 107 2.06 -18.34 -9.50
N PRO A 108 0.87 -18.43 -8.88
CA PRO A 108 -0.31 -17.73 -9.36
C PRO A 108 -0.35 -16.23 -9.00
N THR A 109 0.68 -15.70 -8.36
CA THR A 109 0.62 -14.40 -7.67
C THR A 109 0.28 -13.28 -8.64
N SER A 110 0.93 -13.23 -9.80
CA SER A 110 0.69 -12.22 -10.84
C SER A 110 -0.77 -12.15 -11.30
N ILE A 111 -1.45 -13.30 -11.42
CA ILE A 111 -2.86 -13.40 -11.85
C ILE A 111 -3.80 -12.82 -10.78
N ILE A 112 -3.46 -13.01 -9.50
CA ILE A 112 -4.25 -12.48 -8.38
C ILE A 112 -4.04 -10.98 -8.26
N LEU A 113 -2.79 -10.53 -8.35
CA LEU A 113 -2.39 -9.12 -8.22
C LEU A 113 -3.07 -8.22 -9.27
N LEU A 114 -3.28 -8.75 -10.48
CA LEU A 114 -3.94 -8.04 -11.58
C LEU A 114 -5.48 -8.15 -11.55
N ASN A 115 -6.06 -8.83 -10.57
CA ASN A 115 -7.52 -8.94 -10.46
C ASN A 115 -8.10 -7.67 -9.80
N PRO A 116 -8.86 -6.83 -10.55
CA PRO A 116 -9.34 -5.55 -10.03
C PRO A 116 -10.22 -5.69 -8.79
N VAL A 117 -10.98 -6.78 -8.68
CA VAL A 117 -11.84 -7.04 -7.53
C VAL A 117 -11.00 -7.30 -6.28
N VAL A 118 -9.91 -8.06 -6.41
CA VAL A 118 -9.00 -8.36 -5.29
C VAL A 118 -8.31 -7.08 -4.82
N SER A 119 -7.83 -6.26 -5.75
CA SER A 119 -7.20 -4.97 -5.43
C SER A 119 -8.17 -4.03 -4.69
N VAL A 120 -9.43 -3.93 -5.12
CA VAL A 120 -10.45 -3.12 -4.42
C VAL A 120 -10.69 -3.63 -3.00
N LEU A 121 -10.82 -4.95 -2.80
CA LEU A 121 -11.02 -5.52 -1.46
C LEU A 121 -9.83 -5.25 -0.53
N PHE A 122 -8.59 -5.28 -1.04
CA PHE A 122 -7.41 -4.92 -0.25
C PHE A 122 -7.30 -3.41 0.04
N VAL A 123 -7.74 -2.56 -0.88
CA VAL A 123 -7.86 -1.12 -0.62
C VAL A 123 -8.86 -0.88 0.52
N ILE A 124 -9.99 -1.59 0.52
CA ILE A 124 -10.97 -1.54 1.61
C ILE A 124 -10.37 -2.05 2.93
N ASP A 125 -9.63 -3.17 2.92
CA ASP A 125 -8.91 -3.68 4.12
C ASP A 125 -7.96 -2.64 4.70
N PHE A 126 -7.25 -1.91 3.84
CA PHE A 126 -6.32 -0.86 4.25
C PHE A 126 -7.05 0.25 5.01
N TRP A 127 -8.16 0.76 4.48
CA TRP A 127 -8.95 1.82 5.11
C TRP A 127 -9.63 1.38 6.41
N ILE A 128 -10.14 0.14 6.47
CA ILE A 128 -10.68 -0.45 7.70
C ILE A 128 -9.59 -0.55 8.79
N SER A 129 -8.33 -0.64 8.40
CA SER A 129 -7.16 -0.83 9.29
C SER A 129 -6.36 0.45 9.53
N VAL A 130 -6.98 1.62 9.40
CA VAL A 130 -6.30 2.93 9.49
C VAL A 130 -5.64 3.19 10.85
N ASP A 131 -6.17 2.58 11.91
CA ASP A 131 -5.62 2.56 13.28
C ASP A 131 -4.17 2.05 13.33
N PHE A 132 -3.92 0.95 12.62
CA PHE A 132 -2.59 0.37 12.54
C PHE A 132 -1.72 1.09 11.49
N VAL A 133 -2.33 1.68 10.46
CA VAL A 133 -1.61 2.48 9.45
C VAL A 133 -1.03 3.75 10.07
N SER A 134 -1.81 4.47 10.88
CA SER A 134 -1.31 5.66 11.58
C SER A 134 -0.14 5.31 12.50
N LYS A 135 -0.27 4.22 13.27
CA LYS A 135 0.82 3.69 14.10
C LYS A 135 2.08 3.40 13.29
N ALA A 136 1.95 2.76 12.12
CA ALA A 136 3.09 2.48 11.25
C ALA A 136 3.78 3.77 10.75
N PHE A 137 3.02 4.82 10.41
CA PHE A 137 3.59 6.11 10.04
C PHE A 137 4.42 6.73 11.15
N TYR A 138 3.96 6.68 12.40
CA TYR A 138 4.72 7.20 13.55
C TYR A 138 6.04 6.44 13.75
N HIS A 139 6.02 5.12 13.73
CA HIS A 139 7.24 4.31 13.87
C HIS A 139 8.25 4.60 12.74
N ILE A 140 7.77 4.82 11.51
CA ILE A 140 8.64 5.19 10.38
C ILE A 140 9.24 6.58 10.58
N ALA A 141 8.44 7.57 11.00
CA ALA A 141 8.90 8.95 11.16
C ALA A 141 9.95 9.12 12.27
N GLN A 142 9.79 8.39 13.39
CA GLN A 142 10.62 8.59 14.58
C GLN A 142 11.92 7.80 14.60
N LEU A 143 12.04 6.67 13.89
CA LEU A 143 13.24 5.81 13.87
C LEU A 143 13.81 5.45 15.26
N VAL A 144 12.95 5.29 16.28
CA VAL A 144 13.42 4.99 17.66
C VAL A 144 14.03 3.58 17.75
N SER A 145 13.43 2.60 17.09
CA SER A 145 13.83 1.20 17.11
C SER A 145 13.84 0.61 15.71
N MET A 146 14.96 0.02 15.30
CA MET A 146 15.09 -0.63 13.98
C MET A 146 14.08 -1.78 13.80
N LYS A 147 13.71 -2.48 14.88
CA LYS A 147 12.71 -3.56 14.83
C LYS A 147 11.33 -3.01 14.50
N GLU A 148 10.92 -1.95 15.19
CA GLU A 148 9.62 -1.32 14.98
C GLU A 148 9.54 -0.65 13.61
N PHE A 149 10.63 -0.01 13.18
CA PHE A 149 10.76 0.55 11.84
C PHE A 149 10.54 -0.52 10.76
N PHE A 150 11.23 -1.66 10.87
CA PHE A 150 11.11 -2.73 9.88
C PHE A 150 9.71 -3.35 9.85
N LEU A 151 9.08 -3.54 11.01
CA LEU A 151 7.70 -4.03 11.09
C LEU A 151 6.71 -3.03 10.49
N ALA A 152 6.87 -1.73 10.79
CA ALA A 152 6.04 -0.69 10.21
C ALA A 152 6.22 -0.59 8.68
N TYR A 153 7.46 -0.71 8.21
CA TYR A 153 7.79 -0.77 6.79
C TYR A 153 7.12 -1.96 6.09
N LEU A 154 7.26 -3.17 6.64
CA LEU A 154 6.60 -4.37 6.12
C LEU A 154 5.08 -4.20 6.11
N TYR A 155 4.51 -3.60 7.15
CA TYR A 155 3.08 -3.33 7.21
C TYR A 155 2.61 -2.34 6.14
N LEU A 156 3.45 -1.35 5.81
CA LEU A 156 3.18 -0.33 4.80
C LEU A 156 3.34 -0.86 3.37
N SER A 157 3.99 -2.01 3.17
CA SER A 157 4.03 -2.67 1.86
C SER A 157 2.63 -2.87 1.26
N ARG A 158 1.58 -3.03 2.08
CA ARG A 158 0.18 -3.14 1.65
C ARG A 158 -0.32 -1.95 0.81
N THR A 159 0.41 -0.84 0.79
CA THR A 159 0.17 0.27 -0.15
C THR A 159 0.35 -0.13 -1.62
N LEU A 160 1.04 -1.24 -1.90
CA LEU A 160 1.17 -1.87 -3.23
C LEU A 160 -0.18 -2.14 -3.91
N TRP A 161 -1.24 -2.38 -3.13
CA TRP A 161 -2.57 -2.62 -3.68
C TRP A 161 -3.18 -1.38 -4.33
N PHE A 162 -2.79 -0.18 -3.89
CA PHE A 162 -3.16 1.06 -4.58
C PHE A 162 -2.45 1.19 -5.93
N ALA A 163 -1.19 0.77 -6.02
CA ALA A 163 -0.47 0.72 -7.29
C ALA A 163 -1.14 -0.25 -8.29
N TYR A 164 -1.48 -1.47 -7.87
CA TYR A 164 -2.20 -2.41 -8.74
C TYR A 164 -3.61 -1.96 -9.08
N GLY A 165 -4.32 -1.36 -8.11
CA GLY A 165 -5.65 -0.77 -8.32
C GLY A 165 -5.60 0.32 -9.39
N THR A 166 -4.65 1.25 -9.27
CA THR A 166 -4.46 2.32 -10.25
C THR A 166 -4.08 1.77 -11.62
N LEU A 167 -3.15 0.79 -11.70
CA LEU A 167 -2.82 0.11 -12.97
C LEU A 167 -4.04 -0.56 -13.60
N SER A 168 -4.88 -1.20 -12.80
CA SER A 168 -6.12 -1.82 -13.27
C SER A 168 -7.08 -0.77 -13.83
N VAL A 169 -7.30 0.32 -13.09
CA VAL A 169 -8.19 1.42 -13.52
C VAL A 169 -7.66 2.06 -14.81
N VAL A 170 -6.38 2.43 -14.86
CA VAL A 170 -5.76 3.04 -16.04
C VAL A 170 -5.84 2.10 -17.25
N SER A 171 -5.62 0.80 -17.06
CA SER A 171 -5.77 -0.19 -18.15
C SER A 171 -7.20 -0.23 -18.71
N HIS A 172 -8.22 -0.15 -17.85
CA HIS A 172 -9.61 -0.11 -18.29
C HIS A 172 -9.95 1.21 -19.02
N VAL A 173 -9.44 2.35 -18.52
CA VAL A 173 -9.64 3.66 -19.13
C VAL A 173 -8.96 3.73 -20.50
N LEU A 174 -7.72 3.26 -20.62
CA LEU A 174 -6.98 3.25 -21.88
C LEU A 174 -7.62 2.36 -22.93
N LYS A 175 -8.14 1.19 -22.54
CA LYS A 175 -8.95 0.32 -23.40
C LYS A 175 -10.19 1.02 -23.93
N LYS A 176 -10.92 1.71 -23.04
CA LYS A 176 -12.13 2.45 -23.41
C LYS A 176 -11.83 3.63 -24.36
N LEU A 177 -10.66 4.26 -24.21
CA LEU A 177 -10.21 5.39 -25.04
C LEU A 177 -9.37 4.97 -26.25
N HIS A 178 -9.11 3.67 -26.47
CA HIS A 178 -8.23 3.15 -27.53
C HIS A 178 -6.81 3.72 -27.52
N CYS A 179 -6.32 4.14 -26.35
CA CYS A 179 -5.01 4.80 -26.16
C CYS A 179 -3.93 3.85 -25.62
N GLU A 180 -4.12 2.54 -25.73
CA GLU A 180 -3.20 1.53 -25.18
C GLU A 180 -1.75 1.70 -25.67
N ARG A 181 -1.57 2.24 -26.88
CA ARG A 181 -0.25 2.48 -27.48
C ARG A 181 0.64 3.41 -26.65
N TYR A 182 0.06 4.27 -25.82
CA TYR A 182 0.80 5.23 -25.00
C TYR A 182 1.27 4.64 -23.66
N PHE A 183 0.78 3.46 -23.28
CA PHE A 183 1.09 2.87 -21.98
C PHE A 183 1.88 1.58 -22.13
N ARG A 184 3.06 1.52 -21.49
CA ARG A 184 3.85 0.31 -21.46
C ARG A 184 3.27 -0.65 -20.41
N GLY A 185 3.01 -1.89 -20.82
CA GLY A 185 2.71 -2.97 -19.88
C GLY A 185 3.85 -3.12 -18.88
N ILE A 186 3.55 -2.91 -17.59
CA ILE A 186 4.51 -3.06 -16.50
C ILE A 186 4.32 -4.45 -15.91
N ASP A 187 5.44 -5.14 -15.70
CA ASP A 187 5.42 -6.42 -15.03
C ASP A 187 4.95 -6.24 -13.56
N PRO A 188 3.98 -7.05 -13.10
CA PRO A 188 3.44 -6.92 -11.75
C PRO A 188 4.50 -7.20 -10.68
N THR A 189 5.41 -8.15 -10.89
CA THR A 189 6.48 -8.48 -9.93
C THR A 189 7.43 -7.30 -9.73
N TRP A 190 7.84 -6.64 -10.83
CA TRP A 190 8.64 -5.42 -10.74
C TRP A 190 7.91 -4.29 -10.02
N THR A 191 6.60 -4.14 -10.28
CA THR A 191 5.78 -3.16 -9.55
C THR A 191 5.77 -3.45 -8.05
N ALA A 192 5.62 -4.72 -7.66
CA ALA A 192 5.65 -5.15 -6.26
C ALA A 192 6.97 -4.76 -5.59
N ILE A 193 8.09 -5.11 -6.22
CA ILE A 193 9.43 -4.88 -5.68
C ILE A 193 9.69 -3.39 -5.51
N VAL A 194 9.41 -2.60 -6.55
CA VAL A 194 9.66 -1.14 -6.54
C VAL A 194 8.81 -0.46 -5.49
N VAL A 195 7.50 -0.71 -5.47
CA VAL A 195 6.59 -0.03 -4.53
C VAL A 195 6.88 -0.45 -3.08
N ALA A 196 7.08 -1.75 -2.83
CA ALA A 196 7.43 -2.22 -1.48
C ALA A 196 8.74 -1.62 -0.99
N THR A 197 9.76 -1.54 -1.85
CA THR A 197 11.09 -0.98 -1.51
C THR A 197 11.03 0.52 -1.24
N ILE A 198 10.24 1.26 -2.03
CA ILE A 198 10.16 2.72 -1.95
C ILE A 198 9.24 3.18 -0.82
N ALA A 199 8.18 2.45 -0.47
CA ALA A 199 7.14 2.92 0.44
C ALA A 199 7.68 3.48 1.78
N GLY A 200 8.55 2.74 2.46
CA GLY A 200 9.14 3.18 3.73
C GLY A 200 10.07 4.38 3.62
N PRO A 201 11.17 4.28 2.82
CA PRO A 201 12.09 5.39 2.62
C PRO A 201 11.39 6.66 2.12
N PHE A 202 10.41 6.52 1.23
CA PHE A 202 9.62 7.64 0.72
C PHE A 202 8.77 8.28 1.81
N THR A 203 8.08 7.48 2.64
CA THR A 203 7.34 7.98 3.80
C THR A 203 8.25 8.69 4.80
N TYR A 204 9.45 8.14 5.07
CA TYR A 204 10.42 8.81 5.93
C TYR A 204 10.90 10.13 5.32
N LEU A 205 11.18 10.16 4.02
CA LEU A 205 11.61 11.37 3.34
C LEU A 205 10.49 12.45 3.35
N GLN A 206 9.23 12.05 3.16
CA GLN A 206 8.07 12.93 3.24
C GLN A 206 7.92 13.58 4.62
N SER A 207 8.29 12.89 5.71
CA SER A 207 8.22 13.48 7.06
C SER A 207 9.37 14.45 7.36
N ARG A 208 10.48 14.38 6.61
CA ARG A 208 11.67 15.23 6.79
C ARG A 208 11.69 16.47 5.91
N ILE A 209 11.09 16.41 4.73
CA ILE A 209 11.06 17.55 3.81
C ILE A 209 10.01 18.57 4.29
N ALA A 210 10.45 19.81 4.53
CA ALA A 210 9.60 20.89 5.05
C ALA A 210 8.37 21.19 4.17
N LEU A 211 8.51 21.11 2.85
CA LEU A 211 7.40 21.30 1.90
C LEU A 211 6.28 20.28 2.16
N PHE A 212 6.61 18.99 2.22
CA PHE A 212 5.63 17.94 2.47
C PHE A 212 5.01 18.09 3.87
N ALA A 213 5.82 18.41 4.88
CA ALA A 213 5.33 18.66 6.23
C ALA A 213 4.28 19.80 6.26
N GLN A 214 4.52 20.90 5.54
CA GLN A 214 3.56 22.01 5.43
C GLN A 214 2.26 21.61 4.71
N ILE A 215 2.36 20.85 3.60
CA ILE A 215 1.18 20.32 2.91
C ILE A 215 0.38 19.41 3.83
N TYR A 216 1.03 18.47 4.50
CA TYR A 216 0.38 17.54 5.41
C TYR A 216 -0.27 18.28 6.58
N GLN A 217 0.43 19.24 7.20
CA GLN A 217 -0.12 20.07 8.26
C GLN A 217 -1.38 20.82 7.80
N PHE A 218 -1.34 21.44 6.63
CA PHE A 218 -2.51 22.11 6.06
C PHE A 218 -3.69 21.14 5.89
N LEU A 219 -3.43 19.95 5.31
CA LEU A 219 -4.45 18.92 5.10
C LEU A 219 -5.01 18.35 6.40
N PHE A 220 -4.19 18.23 7.45
CA PHE A 220 -4.61 17.79 8.77
C PHE A 220 -5.58 18.77 9.44
N THR A 221 -5.42 20.07 9.15
CA THR A 221 -6.21 21.15 9.80
C THR A 221 -7.41 21.63 8.99
N ILE A 222 -7.46 21.44 7.68
CA ILE A 222 -8.50 22.05 6.83
C ILE A 222 -9.91 21.53 7.10
N ILE A 223 -10.06 20.24 7.45
CA ILE A 223 -11.35 19.63 7.82
C ILE A 223 -11.56 19.61 9.33
N ALA A 224 -10.49 19.77 10.13
CA ALA A 224 -10.58 19.70 11.57
C ALA A 224 -11.53 20.79 12.12
N LEU A 225 -12.59 20.35 12.80
CA LEU A 225 -13.61 21.23 13.38
C LEU A 225 -13.13 21.95 14.65
N ASP A 226 -12.16 21.36 15.35
CA ASP A 226 -11.66 21.84 16.64
C ASP A 226 -10.13 21.90 16.63
N LYS A 227 -9.56 22.77 17.48
CA LYS A 227 -8.11 23.04 17.52
C LYS A 227 -7.29 21.87 18.04
N ASP A 228 -7.90 21.01 18.86
CA ASP A 228 -7.25 19.84 19.47
C ASP A 228 -7.51 18.55 18.66
N VAL A 229 -8.13 18.67 17.49
CA VAL A 229 -8.48 17.54 16.63
C VAL A 229 -7.67 17.59 15.33
N ILE A 230 -7.11 16.46 14.94
CA ILE A 230 -6.43 16.28 13.66
C ILE A 230 -7.24 15.30 12.80
N GLU A 231 -7.64 15.72 11.60
CA GLU A 231 -8.37 14.87 10.66
C GLU A 231 -7.42 14.32 9.58
N ALA A 232 -7.31 13.00 9.52
CA ALA A 232 -6.29 12.33 8.73
C ALA A 232 -6.78 11.70 7.42
N SER A 233 -8.08 11.77 7.11
CA SER A 233 -8.66 11.24 5.87
C SER A 233 -8.02 11.82 4.59
N LEU A 234 -7.93 13.15 4.49
CA LEU A 234 -7.30 13.83 3.34
C LEU A 234 -5.81 13.50 3.18
N PRO A 235 -4.95 13.66 4.21
CA PRO A 235 -3.53 13.37 4.06
C PRO A 235 -3.27 11.88 3.79
N ALA A 236 -4.05 10.96 4.37
CA ALA A 236 -3.99 9.54 4.02
C ALA A 236 -4.36 9.30 2.55
N THR A 237 -5.39 10.00 2.04
CA THR A 237 -5.79 9.91 0.62
C THR A 237 -4.70 10.42 -0.31
N LEU A 238 -4.10 11.59 0.00
CA LEU A 238 -2.97 12.12 -0.77
C LEU A 238 -1.82 11.12 -0.78
N TYR A 239 -1.46 10.54 0.37
CA TYR A 239 -0.40 9.56 0.48
C TYR A 239 -0.66 8.33 -0.41
N VAL A 240 -1.82 7.69 -0.31
CA VAL A 240 -2.11 6.50 -1.12
C VAL A 240 -2.21 6.82 -2.61
N CYS A 241 -2.66 8.03 -2.98
CA CYS A 241 -2.61 8.52 -4.35
C CYS A 241 -1.17 8.67 -4.85
N THR A 242 -0.25 9.23 -4.04
CA THR A 242 1.17 9.36 -4.43
C THR A 242 1.83 8.00 -4.65
N ILE A 243 1.55 7.01 -3.81
CA ILE A 243 2.06 5.64 -4.00
C ILE A 243 1.40 4.99 -5.22
N GLY A 244 0.09 5.16 -5.39
CA GLY A 244 -0.67 4.59 -6.50
C GLY A 244 -0.26 5.12 -7.88
N THR A 245 0.27 6.34 -7.97
CA THR A 245 0.73 6.93 -9.24
C THR A 245 2.17 6.57 -9.60
N LEU A 246 2.98 6.09 -8.66
CA LEU A 246 4.35 5.62 -8.93
C LEU A 246 4.47 4.70 -10.15
N PRO A 247 3.71 3.60 -10.27
CA PRO A 247 3.80 2.74 -11.45
C PRO A 247 3.42 3.48 -12.75
N LEU A 248 2.52 4.46 -12.71
CA LEU A 248 2.12 5.20 -13.91
C LEU A 248 3.29 6.00 -14.49
N ILE A 249 4.11 6.61 -13.63
CA ILE A 249 5.30 7.34 -14.06
C ILE A 249 6.22 6.41 -14.87
N PHE A 250 6.42 5.18 -14.40
CA PHE A 250 7.19 4.16 -15.12
C PHE A 250 6.52 3.68 -16.41
N GLY A 251 5.18 3.59 -16.43
CA GLY A 251 4.42 3.15 -17.59
C GLY A 251 4.36 4.16 -18.74
N PHE A 252 4.42 5.46 -18.45
CA PHE A 252 4.36 6.55 -19.43
C PHE A 252 5.74 7.11 -19.85
N LEU A 253 6.83 6.69 -19.20
CA LEU A 253 8.18 7.08 -19.59
C LEU A 253 8.50 6.66 -21.05
N PRO A 254 9.01 7.56 -21.91
CA PRO A 254 9.25 7.27 -23.32
C PRO A 254 10.33 6.19 -23.52
N ARG A 255 10.21 5.38 -24.58
CA ARG A 255 11.21 4.36 -24.97
C ARG A 255 12.59 5.01 -25.08
N CYS A 256 13.53 4.64 -24.20
CA CYS A 256 14.94 4.65 -24.58
C CYS A 256 15.13 3.59 -25.66
N ARG A 257 15.32 4.05 -26.91
CA ARG A 257 15.40 3.22 -28.12
C ARG A 257 16.77 2.55 -28.19
N ILE A 258 17.03 1.59 -27.30
CA ILE A 258 18.22 0.75 -27.34
C ILE A 258 17.75 -0.65 -27.71
N TYR A 259 17.71 -0.92 -29.01
CA TYR A 259 17.68 -2.20 -29.75
C TYR A 259 16.72 -2.15 -30.96
N PRO A 260 17.18 -2.54 -32.17
CA PRO A 260 16.33 -2.62 -33.35
C PRO A 260 15.40 -3.83 -33.22
N GLN A 261 14.10 -3.62 -33.47
CA GLN A 261 13.14 -4.72 -33.56
C GLN A 261 13.42 -5.55 -34.81
N ALA A 262 13.85 -6.81 -34.62
CA ALA A 262 13.66 -7.84 -35.63
C ALA A 262 12.14 -8.13 -35.72
N ARG A 263 11.57 -7.86 -36.88
CA ARG A 263 10.21 -8.28 -37.25
C ARG A 263 10.24 -9.79 -37.53
N ILE A 264 9.35 -10.55 -36.88
CA ILE A 264 8.84 -11.84 -37.36
C ILE A 264 7.36 -11.63 -37.61
#